data_AF-R5K6W4-F1
#
_entry.id   AF-R5K6W4-F1
#
_cell.length_a   1.000
_cell.length_b   1.000
_cell.length_c   1.000
_cell.angle_alpha   90.00
_cell.angle_beta   90.00
_cell.angle_gamma   90.00
#
_symmetry.space_group_name_H-M   'P 1'
#
loop_
_entity.id
_entity.type
_entity.pdbx_description
1 polymer ?
#
loop_
_entity_poly.entity_id
_entity_poly.type
_entity_poly.pdbx_seq_one_letter_code
_entity_poly.pdbx_strand_id
1 'polypeptide(L)'
;MKKKIEKLFSNLCCSHCKNSFDEDSVIIKREEEGLTVISLVCKHCGKNFGVAFLGFSDIDVKNYEPLEVQEGPEPINYDDVIEAHRFIQNLDSDWQKHLPK
;
A
#
# COMPACT_ATOMS: atom_id res chain seq x y z
N MET A 1 -5.02 -18.53 13.98
CA MET A 1 -4.25 -18.15 12.78
C MET A 1 -5.12 -17.93 11.55
N LYS A 2 -5.95 -18.91 11.13
CA LYS A 2 -6.85 -18.76 9.97
C LYS A 2 -7.64 -17.44 9.94
N LYS A 3 -8.33 -17.08 11.03
CA LYS A 3 -9.06 -15.80 11.16
C LYS A 3 -8.23 -14.52 10.96
N LYS A 4 -6.93 -14.52 11.33
CA LYS A 4 -6.06 -13.35 11.11
C LYS A 4 -5.67 -13.24 9.63
N ILE A 5 -5.38 -14.37 9.01
CA ILE A 5 -5.08 -14.48 7.58
C ILE A 5 -6.31 -14.07 6.77
N GLU A 6 -7.50 -14.59 7.11
CA GLU A 6 -8.78 -14.19 6.51
C GLU A 6 -8.94 -12.67 6.50
N LYS A 7 -8.71 -12.00 7.64
CA LYS A 7 -8.82 -10.55 7.75
C LYS A 7 -7.79 -9.79 6.89
N LEU A 8 -6.63 -10.37 6.58
CA LEU A 8 -5.66 -9.77 5.65
C LEU A 8 -6.15 -9.82 4.20
N PHE A 9 -6.94 -10.84 3.84
CA PHE A 9 -7.41 -11.05 2.47
C PHE A 9 -8.87 -10.65 2.24
N SER A 10 -9.62 -10.29 3.29
CA SER A 10 -11.06 -9.99 3.21
C SER A 10 -11.42 -8.81 2.30
N ASN A 11 -10.49 -7.86 2.15
CA ASN A 11 -10.68 -6.67 1.30
C ASN A 11 -9.97 -6.80 -0.06
N LEU A 12 -9.47 -7.99 -0.40
CA LEU A 12 -8.77 -8.26 -1.65
C LEU A 12 -9.67 -9.06 -2.60
N CYS A 13 -9.56 -8.77 -3.89
CA CYS A 13 -10.28 -9.49 -4.94
C CYS A 13 -9.34 -9.99 -6.04
N CYS A 14 -9.78 -11.01 -6.77
CA CYS A 14 -9.07 -11.56 -7.89
C CYS A 14 -8.95 -10.51 -9.01
N SER A 15 -7.72 -10.20 -9.45
CA SER A 15 -7.53 -9.24 -10.54
C SER A 15 -8.16 -9.65 -11.86
N HIS A 16 -8.42 -10.96 -12.07
CA HIS A 16 -9.01 -11.52 -13.28
C HIS A 16 -10.54 -11.57 -13.27
N CYS A 17 -11.14 -12.22 -12.27
CA CYS A 17 -12.60 -12.40 -12.23
C CYS A 17 -13.31 -11.46 -11.26
N LYS A 18 -12.57 -10.60 -10.54
CA LYS A 18 -13.07 -9.62 -9.58
C LYS A 18 -13.83 -10.17 -8.38
N ASN A 19 -13.96 -11.49 -8.24
CA ASN A 19 -14.51 -12.09 -7.03
C ASN A 19 -13.55 -11.95 -5.84
N SER A 20 -14.11 -11.70 -4.66
CA SER A 20 -13.39 -11.58 -3.41
C SER A 20 -12.70 -12.89 -3.03
N PHE A 21 -11.61 -12.77 -2.27
CA PHE A 21 -10.99 -13.94 -1.64
C PHE A 21 -11.69 -14.26 -0.31
N ASP A 22 -11.77 -15.54 -0.01
CA ASP A 22 -12.33 -16.11 1.22
C ASP A 22 -11.29 -16.98 1.96
N GLU A 23 -11.68 -17.60 3.08
CA GLU A 23 -10.80 -18.50 3.84
C GLU A 23 -10.28 -19.67 2.99
N ASP A 24 -11.10 -20.17 2.07
CA ASP A 24 -10.75 -21.30 1.22
C ASP A 24 -9.75 -20.93 0.13
N SER A 25 -9.70 -19.65 -0.24
CA SER A 25 -8.75 -19.11 -1.20
C SER A 25 -7.30 -19.12 -0.70
N VAL A 26 -7.07 -19.26 0.61
CA VAL A 26 -5.74 -19.30 1.22
C VAL A 26 -5.35 -20.72 1.66
N ILE A 27 -4.26 -21.23 1.11
CA ILE A 27 -3.72 -22.55 1.40
C ILE A 27 -2.44 -22.41 2.23
N ILE A 28 -2.46 -22.86 3.47
CA ILE A 28 -1.25 -22.94 4.30
C ILE A 28 -0.40 -24.12 3.81
N LYS A 29 0.83 -23.83 3.38
CA LYS A 29 1.79 -24.83 2.88
C LYS A 29 2.73 -25.30 3.98
N ARG A 30 3.17 -24.38 4.83
CA ARG A 30 4.09 -24.66 5.92
C ARG A 30 3.85 -23.68 7.07
N GLU A 31 4.02 -24.17 8.27
CA GLU A 31 4.00 -23.39 9.50
C GLU A 31 5.29 -23.69 10.27
N GLU A 32 6.07 -22.64 10.54
CA GLU A 32 7.29 -22.66 11.33
C GLU A 32 7.17 -21.61 12.44
N GLU A 33 8.03 -21.71 13.46
CA GLU A 33 8.03 -20.75 14.56
C GLU A 33 8.34 -19.34 14.03
N GLY A 34 7.37 -18.43 14.10
CA GLY A 34 7.48 -17.05 13.59
C GLY A 34 7.29 -16.89 12.08
N LEU A 35 7.00 -17.95 11.33
CA LEU A 35 6.83 -17.90 9.87
C LEU A 35 5.70 -18.81 9.38
N THR A 36 4.74 -18.26 8.63
CA THR A 36 3.75 -19.08 7.90
C THR A 36 3.89 -18.87 6.41
N VAL A 37 3.99 -19.97 5.68
CA VAL A 37 4.04 -20.00 4.22
C VAL A 37 2.64 -20.30 3.70
N ILE A 38 2.06 -19.37 2.97
CA ILE A 38 0.71 -19.49 2.41
C ILE A 38 0.75 -19.38 0.88
N SER A 39 -0.26 -19.91 0.21
CA SER A 39 -0.50 -19.71 -1.21
C SER A 39 -1.91 -19.21 -1.43
N LEU A 40 -2.09 -18.23 -2.31
CA LEU A 40 -3.38 -17.63 -2.62
C LEU A 40 -3.86 -18.11 -3.99
N VAL A 41 -5.03 -18.74 -4.03
CA VAL A 41 -5.65 -19.26 -5.25
C VAL A 41 -7.10 -18.82 -5.31
N CYS A 42 -7.50 -18.18 -6.40
CA CYS A 42 -8.90 -17.81 -6.60
C CYS A 42 -9.74 -19.07 -6.87
N LYS A 43 -10.74 -19.34 -6.03
CA LYS A 43 -11.65 -20.49 -6.21
C LYS A 43 -12.59 -20.38 -7.40
N HIS A 44 -12.86 -19.17 -7.87
CA HIS A 44 -13.78 -18.94 -8.98
C HIS A 44 -13.14 -19.15 -10.35
N CYS A 45 -11.91 -18.66 -10.56
CA CYS A 45 -11.22 -18.77 -11.85
C CYS A 45 -10.03 -19.74 -11.84
N GLY A 46 -9.68 -20.28 -10.67
CA GLY A 46 -8.54 -21.19 -10.50
C GLY A 46 -7.16 -20.51 -10.57
N LYS A 47 -7.09 -19.18 -10.75
CA LYS A 47 -5.81 -18.49 -10.86
C LYS A 47 -5.01 -18.57 -9.56
N ASN A 48 -3.76 -18.98 -9.68
CA ASN A 48 -2.78 -18.99 -8.61
C ASN A 48 -1.99 -17.67 -8.58
N PHE A 49 -1.87 -17.06 -7.40
CA PHE A 49 -1.16 -15.79 -7.16
C PHE A 49 0.22 -15.99 -6.49
N GLY A 50 0.68 -17.22 -6.38
CA GLY A 50 1.99 -17.57 -5.85
C GLY A 50 1.97 -17.94 -4.37
N VAL A 51 3.14 -17.83 -3.76
CA VAL A 51 3.42 -18.16 -2.35
C VAL A 51 3.84 -16.87 -1.63
N ALA A 52 3.26 -16.63 -0.46
CA ALA A 52 3.62 -15.53 0.42
C ALA A 52 4.18 -16.07 1.75
N PHE A 53 5.22 -15.38 2.24
CA PHE A 53 5.86 -15.65 3.52
C PHE A 53 5.38 -14.60 4.53
N LEU A 54 4.63 -15.03 5.53
CA LEU A 54 4.14 -14.17 6.60
C LEU A 54 5.06 -14.36 7.81
N GLY A 55 5.94 -13.38 8.05
CA GLY A 55 6.73 -13.31 9.28
C GLY A 55 5.89 -12.70 10.39
N PHE A 56 5.75 -13.40 11.51
CA PHE A 56 4.99 -12.95 12.67
C PHE A 56 5.93 -12.62 13.81
N SER A 57 6.03 -11.35 14.18
CA SER A 57 6.38 -10.98 15.55
C SER A 57 5.13 -10.62 16.36
N ASP A 58 4.12 -9.98 15.76
CA ASP A 58 2.75 -9.87 16.27
C ASP A 58 1.91 -9.13 15.22
N ILE A 59 1.15 -9.86 14.39
CA ILE A 59 0.20 -9.21 13.48
C ILE A 59 -0.98 -8.72 14.32
N ASP A 60 -0.92 -7.44 14.68
CA ASP A 60 -2.03 -6.67 15.22
C ASP A 60 -2.85 -6.11 14.06
N VAL A 61 -3.94 -6.80 13.72
CA VAL A 61 -4.87 -6.35 12.69
C VAL A 61 -5.76 -5.26 13.29
N LYS A 62 -5.16 -4.12 13.63
CA LYS A 62 -5.90 -2.92 14.02
C LYS A 62 -6.79 -2.51 12.84
N ASN A 63 -7.98 -2.02 13.16
CA ASN A 63 -8.80 -1.34 12.17
C ASN A 63 -8.14 0.02 11.93
N TYR A 64 -7.21 0.07 10.99
CA TYR A 64 -6.71 1.35 10.49
C TYR A 64 -7.79 1.96 9.61
N GLU A 65 -8.04 3.26 9.79
CA GLU A 65 -8.77 4.00 8.77
C GLU A 65 -7.96 3.93 7.47
N PRO A 66 -8.61 3.68 6.32
CA PRO A 66 -7.92 3.76 5.03
C PRO A 66 -7.17 5.08 4.93
N LEU A 67 -5.93 5.04 4.45
CA LEU A 67 -5.21 6.28 4.17
C LEU A 67 -6.01 7.09 3.15
N GLU A 68 -6.33 8.33 3.48
CA GLU A 68 -6.91 9.25 2.52
C GLU A 68 -5.87 9.55 1.45
N VAL A 69 -6.25 9.31 0.19
CA VAL A 69 -5.43 9.74 -0.94
C VAL A 69 -5.50 11.26 -0.96
N GLN A 70 -4.44 11.92 -0.49
CA GLN A 70 -4.29 13.34 -0.71
C GLN A 70 -4.06 13.54 -2.20
N GLU A 71 -5.00 14.22 -2.88
CA GLU A 71 -4.76 14.70 -4.24
C GLU A 71 -3.52 15.59 -4.18
N GLY A 72 -2.56 15.29 -5.07
CA GLY A 72 -1.36 16.10 -5.17
C GLY A 72 -1.69 17.55 -5.55
N PRO A 73 -0.74 18.49 -5.36
CA PRO A 73 -0.94 19.85 -5.83
C PRO A 73 -1.25 19.86 -7.33
N GLU A 74 -1.87 20.95 -7.80
CA GLU A 74 -2.14 21.14 -9.22
C GLU A 74 -0.87 20.96 -10.07
N PRO A 75 -1.00 20.49 -11.32
CA PRO A 75 0.14 20.34 -12.22
C PRO A 75 0.92 21.65 -12.35
N ILE A 76 2.25 21.54 -12.28
CA ILE A 76 3.17 22.68 -12.44
C ILE A 76 2.90 23.36 -13.79
N ASN A 77 2.64 24.66 -13.77
CA ASN A 77 2.40 25.48 -14.95
C ASN A 77 3.64 26.32 -15.33
N TYR A 78 3.53 27.10 -16.40
CA TYR A 78 4.63 27.93 -16.89
C TYR A 78 5.04 29.03 -15.89
N ASP A 79 4.08 29.67 -15.25
CA ASP A 79 4.33 30.75 -14.30
C ASP A 79 5.05 30.22 -13.04
N ASP A 80 4.70 29.02 -12.57
CA ASP A 80 5.38 28.36 -11.44
C ASP A 80 6.87 28.18 -11.73
N VAL A 81 7.23 27.80 -12.96
CA VAL A 81 8.62 27.61 -13.39
C VAL A 81 9.35 28.95 -13.43
N ILE A 82 8.70 30.00 -13.95
CA ILE A 82 9.28 31.35 -14.01
C ILE A 82 9.46 31.93 -12.60
N GLU A 83 8.50 31.72 -11.71
CA GLU A 83 8.58 32.16 -10.32
C GLU A 83 9.70 31.44 -9.59
N ALA A 84 9.80 30.11 -9.72
CA ALA A 84 10.90 29.33 -9.17
C ALA A 84 12.26 29.80 -9.71
N HIS A 85 12.37 30.06 -11.01
CA HIS A 85 13.60 30.58 -11.61
C HIS A 85 14.00 31.94 -11.01
N ARG A 86 13.04 32.87 -10.89
CA ARG A 86 13.27 34.19 -10.27
C ARG A 86 13.64 34.07 -8.79
N PHE A 87 12.99 33.18 -8.06
CA PHE A 87 13.29 32.90 -6.66
C PHE A 87 14.74 32.42 -6.49
N ILE A 88 15.15 31.43 -7.29
CA ILE A 88 16.51 30.86 -7.24
C ILE A 88 17.56 31.90 -7.65
N GLN A 89 17.29 32.73 -8.66
CA GLN A 89 18.21 33.79 -9.09
C GLN A 89 18.44 34.86 -8.00
N ASN A 90 17.42 35.14 -7.19
CA ASN A 90 17.48 36.14 -6.12
C ASN A 90 17.81 35.54 -4.75
N LEU A 91 18.20 34.25 -4.71
CA LEU A 91 18.48 33.56 -3.46
C LEU A 91 19.83 34.02 -2.92
N ASP A 92 19.80 34.77 -1.83
CA ASP A 92 20.98 35.28 -1.15
C ASP A 92 21.18 34.62 0.23
N SER A 93 22.17 35.11 0.96
CA SER A 93 22.48 34.63 2.32
C SER A 93 21.29 34.69 3.29
N ASP A 94 20.28 35.52 2.98
CA ASP A 94 19.09 35.78 3.78
C ASP A 94 17.83 35.07 3.24
N TRP A 95 18.00 34.01 2.44
CA TRP A 95 16.93 33.24 1.79
C TRP A 95 15.73 32.87 2.68
N GLN A 96 15.95 32.72 4.00
CA GLN A 96 14.90 32.41 4.99
C GLN A 96 13.77 33.45 5.03
N LYS A 97 14.03 34.70 4.62
CA LYS A 97 13.02 35.77 4.56
C LYS A 97 11.93 35.51 3.52
N HIS A 98 12.16 34.60 2.58
CA HIS A 98 11.24 34.27 1.50
C HIS A 98 10.36 33.05 1.79
N LEU A 99 10.50 32.41 2.95
CA LEU A 99 9.62 31.31 3.36
C LEU A 99 8.28 31.85 3.90
N PRO A 100 7.14 31.21 3.60
CA PRO A 100 5.87 31.55 4.23
C PRO A 100 5.94 31.30 5.74
N LYS A 101 5.29 32.18 6.53
CA LYS A 101 5.18 32.06 7.98
C LYS A 101 4.17 31.00 8.39
#